data_AF-A0A843SRB8-F1
#
_entry.id   AF-A0A843SRB8-F1
#
_cell.length_a   1.000
_cell.length_b   1.000
_cell.length_c   1.000
_cell.angle_alpha   90.00
_cell.angle_beta   90.00
_cell.angle_gamma   90.00
#
_symmetry.space_group_name_H-M   'P 1'
#
loop_
_entity.id
_entity.type
_entity.pdbx_description
1 polymer ?
#
loop_
_entity_poly.entity_id
_entity_poly.type
_entity_poly.pdbx_seq_one_letter_code
_entity_poly.pdbx_strand_id
1 'polypeptide(L)'
;MKIYDVEIPSDLEIPELDENSRAEIDALHEEIARDRAERKRLAEMSPYKDLGKAWQRPSVQQCAEPEPSIDVEALRQLPLHIRAIFAYVLREHVTR
;
A
#
# COMPACT_ATOMS: atom_id res chain seq x y z
N MET A 1 -4.11 -6.77 17.61
CA MET A 1 -4.14 -6.00 16.35
C MET A 1 -3.75 -6.95 15.25
N LYS A 2 -4.54 -7.02 14.18
CA LYS A 2 -4.21 -7.82 12.99
C LYS A 2 -4.04 -6.92 11.79
N ILE A 3 -3.11 -7.24 10.90
CA ILE A 3 -2.98 -6.57 9.60
C ILE A 3 -2.87 -7.68 8.55
N TYR A 4 -3.77 -7.68 7.57
CA TYR A 4 -3.90 -8.77 6.59
C TYR A 4 -3.98 -10.17 7.24
N ASP A 5 -4.83 -10.31 8.26
CA ASP A 5 -5.03 -11.54 9.04
C ASP A 5 -3.79 -12.06 9.82
N VAL A 6 -2.66 -11.35 9.74
CA VAL A 6 -1.47 -11.61 10.56
C VAL A 6 -1.60 -10.93 11.91
N GLU A 7 -1.48 -11.70 12.99
CA GLU A 7 -1.45 -11.18 14.35
C GLU A 7 -0.14 -10.43 14.63
N ILE A 8 -0.26 -9.15 14.96
CA ILE A 8 0.88 -8.34 15.41
C ILE A 8 1.08 -8.61 16.92
N PRO A 9 2.25 -9.12 17.32
CA PRO A 9 2.55 -9.44 18.71
C PRO A 9 2.48 -8.19 19.60
N SER A 10 1.95 -8.33 20.82
CA SER A 10 1.84 -7.22 21.78
C SER A 10 3.18 -6.75 22.34
N ASP A 11 4.25 -7.54 22.18
CA ASP A 11 5.63 -7.17 22.52
C ASP A 11 6.29 -6.27 21.48
N LEU A 12 5.69 -6.10 20.29
CA LEU A 12 6.23 -5.23 19.26
C LEU A 12 5.87 -3.77 19.57
N GLU A 13 6.88 -2.98 19.94
CA GLU A 13 6.72 -1.54 20.10
C GLU A 13 6.49 -0.86 18.74
N ILE A 14 5.31 -0.27 18.61
CA ILE A 14 4.90 0.59 17.50
C ILE A 14 4.56 1.96 18.10
N PRO A 15 5.45 2.95 17.98
CA PRO A 15 5.17 4.28 18.49
C PRO A 15 4.14 5.00 17.62
N GLU A 16 3.51 6.02 18.20
CA GLU A 16 2.70 6.95 17.42
C GLU A 16 3.60 7.75 16.46
N LEU A 17 3.11 7.96 15.24
CA LEU A 17 3.79 8.76 14.24
C LEU A 17 3.69 10.25 14.62
N ASP A 18 4.77 11.00 14.47
CA ASP A 18 4.75 12.43 14.74
C ASP A 18 3.82 13.19 13.78
N GLU A 19 3.23 14.29 14.26
CA GLU A 19 2.22 15.04 13.49
C GLU A 19 2.75 15.58 12.16
N ASN A 20 4.05 15.90 12.09
CA ASN A 20 4.66 16.43 10.88
C ASN A 20 4.81 15.33 9.82
N SER A 21 5.41 14.19 10.17
CA SER A 21 5.51 13.02 9.29
C SER A 21 4.13 12.52 8.87
N ARG A 22 3.15 12.58 9.77
CA ARG A 22 1.76 12.24 9.45
C ARG A 22 1.20 13.15 8.36
N ALA A 23 1.34 14.47 8.51
CA ALA A 23 0.87 15.44 7.53
C ALA A 23 1.60 15.29 6.17
N GLU A 24 2.91 15.02 6.19
CA GLU A 24 3.68 14.76 4.97
C GLU A 24 3.20 13.50 4.23
N ILE A 25 2.95 12.41 4.96
CA ILE A 25 2.44 11.16 4.38
C ILE A 25 1.02 11.36 3.83
N ASP A 26 0.16 12.08 4.54
CA ASP A 26 -1.19 12.38 4.08
C ASP A 26 -1.17 13.24 2.80
N ALA A 27 -0.33 14.28 2.75
CA ALA A 27 -0.17 15.13 1.57
C ALA A 27 0.33 14.34 0.35
N LEU A 28 1.32 13.46 0.55
CA LEU A 28 1.82 12.57 -0.51
C LEU A 28 0.73 11.59 -0.97
N HIS A 29 -0.07 11.05 -0.05
CA HIS A 29 -1.15 10.14 -0.40
C HIS A 29 -2.22 10.83 -1.25
N GLU A 30 -2.59 12.07 -0.92
CA GLU A 30 -3.52 12.87 -1.71
C GLU A 30 -2.96 13.22 -3.11
N GLU A 31 -1.67 13.52 -3.22
CA GLU A 31 -1.01 13.74 -4.51
C GLU A 31 -1.05 12.50 -5.38
N ILE A 32 -0.64 11.34 -4.83
CA ILE A 32 -0.68 10.05 -5.56
C ILE A 32 -2.10 9.70 -5.99
N ALA A 33 -3.10 9.96 -5.15
CA ALA A 33 -4.50 9.74 -5.49
C ALA A 33 -4.96 10.61 -6.67
N ARG A 34 -4.59 11.90 -6.68
CA ARG A 34 -4.87 12.80 -7.81
C ARG A 34 -4.19 12.34 -9.09
N ASP A 35 -2.91 12.02 -9.03
CA ASP A 35 -2.14 11.52 -10.19
C ASP A 35 -2.73 10.23 -10.76
N ARG A 36 -3.14 9.30 -9.90
CA ARG A 36 -3.81 8.07 -10.33
C ARG A 36 -5.14 8.36 -11.03
N ALA A 37 -5.94 9.27 -10.48
CA ALA A 37 -7.21 9.67 -11.09
C ALA A 37 -7.01 10.33 -12.45
N GLU A 38 -6.02 11.22 -12.58
CA GLU A 38 -5.67 11.87 -13.84
C GLU A 38 -5.16 10.86 -14.88
N ARG A 39 -4.23 9.98 -14.50
CA ARG A 39 -3.73 8.91 -15.39
C ARG A 39 -4.86 8.00 -15.85
N LYS A 40 -5.78 7.63 -14.95
CA LYS A 40 -6.95 6.82 -15.31
C LYS A 40 -7.84 7.55 -16.31
N ARG A 41 -8.12 8.84 -16.09
CA ARG A 41 -8.90 9.67 -17.01
C ARG A 41 -8.24 9.78 -18.39
N LEU A 42 -6.93 10.02 -18.44
CA LEU A 42 -6.17 10.09 -19.68
C LEU A 42 -6.17 8.75 -20.42
N ALA A 43 -6.05 7.63 -19.69
CA ALA A 43 -6.14 6.29 -20.27
C ALA A 43 -7.54 6.02 -20.86
N GLU A 44 -8.61 6.46 -20.20
CA GLU A 44 -9.99 6.31 -20.69
C GLU A 44 -10.29 7.20 -21.92
N MET A 45 -9.69 8.39 -21.98
CA MET A 45 -9.81 9.32 -23.11
C MET A 45 -8.88 8.97 -24.29
N SER A 46 -7.92 8.08 -24.09
CA SER A 46 -6.96 7.71 -25.12
C SER A 46 -7.66 6.99 -26.28
N PRO A 47 -7.44 7.42 -27.54
CA PRO A 47 -7.94 6.71 -28.72
C PRO A 47 -7.35 5.30 -28.88
N TYR A 48 -6.29 4.98 -28.10
CA TYR A 48 -5.63 3.67 -28.08
C TYR A 48 -6.01 2.82 -26.86
N LYS A 49 -7.04 3.19 -26.08
CA LYS A 49 -7.46 2.46 -24.87
C LYS A 49 -7.68 0.95 -25.10
N ASP A 50 -8.15 0.60 -26.30
CA ASP A 50 -8.44 -0.79 -26.67
C ASP A 50 -7.24 -1.51 -27.30
N LEU A 51 -6.24 -0.76 -27.81
CA LEU A 51 -4.98 -1.29 -28.33
C LEU A 51 -4.08 -1.82 -27.21
N GLY A 52 -4.10 -1.19 -26.03
CA GLY A 52 -3.40 -1.68 -24.85
C GLY A 52 -3.92 -3.04 -24.35
N LYS A 53 -5.23 -3.31 -24.48
CA LYS A 53 -5.82 -4.63 -24.17
C LYS A 53 -5.45 -5.70 -25.21
N ALA A 54 -5.36 -5.34 -26.48
CA ALA A 54 -4.97 -6.26 -27.55
C ALA A 54 -3.47 -6.65 -27.49
N TRP A 55 -2.63 -5.81 -26.88
CA TRP A 55 -1.19 -6.06 -26.68
C TRP A 55 -0.84 -6.66 -25.31
N GLN A 56 -1.82 -6.86 -24.42
CA GLN A 56 -1.62 -7.74 -23.28
C GLN A 56 -1.38 -9.14 -23.83
N ARG A 57 -0.10 -9.56 -23.82
CA ARG A 57 0.30 -10.92 -24.19
C ARG A 57 -0.65 -11.92 -23.54
N PRO A 58 -1.07 -13.00 -24.23
CA PRO A 58 -1.80 -14.08 -23.59
C PRO A 58 -1.00 -14.48 -22.35
N SER A 59 -1.67 -14.33 -21.21
CA SER A 59 -1.11 -14.40 -19.86
C SER A 59 -0.01 -15.46 -19.78
N VAL A 60 1.22 -15.03 -19.48
CA VAL A 60 2.04 -15.81 -18.54
C VAL A 60 1.06 -16.14 -17.42
N GLN A 61 0.78 -17.43 -17.20
CA GLN A 61 -0.17 -17.92 -16.20
C GLN A 61 -0.25 -16.90 -15.08
N GLN A 62 -1.42 -16.28 -14.92
CA GLN A 62 -1.68 -15.46 -13.75
C GLN A 62 -1.57 -16.41 -12.56
N CYS A 63 -0.34 -16.66 -12.10
CA CYS A 63 -0.12 -17.09 -10.75
C CYS A 63 -0.87 -16.07 -9.94
N ALA A 64 -1.87 -16.54 -9.17
CA ALA A 64 -2.58 -15.67 -8.25
C ALA A 64 -1.51 -14.84 -7.52
N GLU A 65 -1.59 -13.52 -7.65
CA GLU A 65 -0.71 -12.67 -6.87
C GLU A 65 -0.92 -13.09 -5.42
N PRO A 66 0.16 -13.40 -4.68
CA PRO A 66 0.01 -13.84 -3.31
C PRO A 66 -0.78 -12.77 -2.56
N GLU A 67 -1.73 -13.21 -1.73
CA GLU A 67 -2.46 -12.28 -0.87
C GLU A 67 -1.44 -11.46 -0.07
N PRO A 68 -1.68 -10.15 0.08
CA PRO A 68 -0.79 -9.29 0.83
C PRO A 68 -0.64 -9.85 2.25
N SER A 69 0.59 -10.01 2.71
CA SER A 69 0.93 -10.57 4.02
C SER A 69 2.09 -9.79 4.64
N ILE A 70 2.25 -9.88 5.95
CA ILE A 70 3.26 -9.14 6.71
C ILE A 70 4.21 -10.11 7.39
N ASP A 71 5.50 -9.88 7.17
CA ASP A 71 6.56 -10.51 7.94
C ASP A 71 6.82 -9.69 9.21
N VAL A 72 6.34 -10.21 10.34
CA VAL A 72 6.48 -9.59 11.66
C VAL A 72 7.95 -9.55 12.11
N GLU A 73 8.76 -10.55 11.77
CA GLU A 73 10.17 -10.59 12.14
C GLU A 73 10.96 -9.54 11.37
N ALA A 74 10.66 -9.36 10.08
CA ALA A 74 11.21 -8.27 9.30
C ALA A 74 10.79 -6.89 9.87
N LEU A 75 9.51 -6.73 10.24
CA LEU A 75 9.02 -5.50 10.87
C LEU A 75 9.74 -5.18 12.19
N ARG A 76 10.08 -6.21 12.98
CA ARG A 76 10.85 -6.08 14.22
C ARG A 76 12.30 -5.63 13.97
N GLN A 77 12.88 -5.92 12.81
CA GLN A 77 14.24 -5.44 12.48
C GLN A 77 14.27 -3.96 12.08
N LEU A 78 13.12 -3.37 11.74
CA LEU A 78 13.05 -1.97 11.32
C LEU A 78 13.17 -1.00 12.50
N PRO A 79 13.69 0.22 12.25
CA PRO A 79 13.69 1.29 13.24
C PRO A 79 12.27 1.67 13.69
N LEU A 80 12.15 2.13 14.93
CA LEU A 80 10.86 2.51 15.54
C LEU A 80 10.05 3.52 14.70
N HIS A 81 10.70 4.53 14.12
CA HIS A 81 10.03 5.51 13.27
C HIS A 81 9.45 4.87 11.99
N ILE A 82 10.13 3.89 11.40
CA ILE A 82 9.62 3.16 10.23
C ILE A 82 8.44 2.28 10.62
N ARG A 83 8.46 1.66 11.80
CA ARG A 83 7.31 0.89 12.30
C ARG A 83 6.08 1.76 12.50
N ALA A 84 6.25 3.00 12.99
CA ALA A 84 5.17 3.97 13.12
C ALA A 84 4.58 4.36 11.75
N ILE A 85 5.44 4.64 10.76
CA ILE A 85 5.01 4.91 9.39
C ILE A 85 4.24 3.71 8.83
N PHE A 86 4.77 2.51 9.00
CA PHE A 86 4.17 1.27 8.51
C PHE A 86 2.76 1.05 9.10
N ALA A 87 2.62 1.20 10.41
CA ALA A 87 1.33 1.10 11.08
C ALA A 87 0.34 2.19 10.63
N TYR A 88 0.83 3.42 10.41
CA TYR A 88 -0.01 4.53 9.92
C TYR A 88 -0.50 4.31 8.49
N VAL A 89 0.38 3.85 7.59
CA VAL A 89 0.05 3.59 6.18
C VAL A 89 -0.93 2.42 6.05
N LEU A 90 -0.77 1.36 6.86
CA LEU A 90 -1.63 0.18 6.81
C LEU A 90 -2.84 0.26 7.74
N ARG A 91 -3.13 1.43 8.33
CA ARG A 91 -4.23 1.62 9.29
C ARG A 91 -5.60 1.17 8.76
N GLU A 92 -5.84 1.28 7.46
CA GLU A 92 -7.10 0.88 6.82
C GLU A 92 -7.24 -0.65 6.71
N HIS A 93 -6.12 -1.38 6.78
CA HIS A 93 -6.05 -2.84 6.75
C HIS A 93 -5.92 -3.44 8.16
N VAL A 94 -5.88 -2.61 9.20
CA VAL A 94 -5.86 -3.06 10.59
C VAL A 94 -7.26 -3.57 10.96
N THR A 95 -7.35 -4.84 11.31
CA THR A 95 -8.55 -5.46 11.90
C THR A 95 -8.35 -5.68 13.41
N ARG A 96 -9.44 -5.55 14.18
CA ARG A 96 -9.44 -5.70 15.64
C ARG A 96 -9.54 -7.15 16.06
#